data_AF-A0A760BD48-F1
#
_entry.id   AF-A0A760BD48-F1
#
_cell.length_a   1.000
_cell.length_b   1.000
_cell.length_c   1.000
_cell.angle_alpha   90.00
_cell.angle_beta   90.00
_cell.angle_gamma   90.00
#
_symmetry.space_group_name_H-M   'P 1'
#
loop_
_entity.id
_entity.type
_entity.pdbx_description
1 polymer ?
#
loop_
_entity_poly.entity_id
_entity_poly.type
_entity_poly.pdbx_seq_one_letter_code
_entity_poly.pdbx_strand_id
1 'polypeptide(L)'
;MKMNNLFKYKGYFGSINASIDDDILYGKLECINDLVTYEAKTIKALRKAFEEAVEDYIETCKELGRTPEKTMSGTFNVRIGSSLHKEAYLAAMSLKMSLNDYVKKAIENEVSDKKEFHIHIDSHYEMKSFTFDDVNKHTEKSEWKGVIERRAWH
;
A
#
# COMPACT_ATOMS: atom_id res chain seq x y z
N MET A 1 6.03 -6.09 -4.10
CA MET A 1 6.99 -5.47 -5.06
C MET A 1 8.39 -5.64 -4.48
N LYS A 2 9.33 -6.30 -5.17
CA LYS A 2 10.65 -6.63 -4.59
C LYS A 2 11.49 -5.38 -4.33
N MET A 3 11.58 -4.95 -3.06
CA MET A 3 12.51 -3.91 -2.58
C MET A 3 13.96 -4.42 -2.59
N ASN A 4 14.52 -4.69 -3.77
CA ASN A 4 15.75 -5.47 -3.91
C ASN A 4 17.07 -4.67 -3.83
N ASN A 5 17.03 -3.33 -3.74
CA ASN A 5 18.23 -2.50 -3.86
C ASN A 5 18.49 -1.58 -2.65
N LEU A 6 18.12 -2.03 -1.44
CA LEU A 6 18.41 -1.29 -0.19
C LEU A 6 19.26 -2.13 0.76
N PHE A 7 20.30 -1.52 1.33
CA PHE A 7 20.96 -2.06 2.51
C PHE A 7 20.11 -1.83 3.76
N LYS A 8 20.27 -2.72 4.74
CA LYS A 8 19.58 -2.66 6.03
C LYS A 8 20.58 -2.96 7.14
N TYR A 9 20.73 -2.05 8.10
CA TYR A 9 21.60 -2.24 9.26
C TYR A 9 21.09 -1.40 10.44
N LYS A 10 21.00 -1.99 11.64
CA LYS A 10 20.43 -1.34 12.86
C LYS A 10 19.08 -0.64 12.63
N GLY A 11 18.29 -1.17 11.68
CA GLY A 11 17.00 -0.62 11.26
C GLY A 11 17.08 0.71 10.49
N TYR A 12 18.26 1.07 9.97
CA TYR A 12 18.46 2.10 8.94
C TYR A 12 18.47 1.46 7.56
N PHE A 13 18.14 2.25 6.56
CA PHE A 13 18.07 1.83 5.16
C PHE A 13 19.08 2.63 4.34
N GLY A 14 19.70 2.01 3.35
CA GLY A 14 20.69 2.65 2.51
C GLY A 14 20.45 2.40 1.03
N SER A 15 20.45 3.44 0.21
CA SER A 15 20.33 3.32 -1.26
C SER A 15 21.62 2.85 -1.93
N ILE A 16 21.50 2.16 -3.06
CA ILE A 16 22.62 1.67 -3.85
C ILE A 16 22.49 2.24 -5.25
N ASN A 17 23.41 3.13 -5.62
CA ASN A 17 23.50 3.78 -6.92
C ASN A 17 24.91 3.60 -7.50
N ALA A 18 25.06 3.86 -8.80
CA ALA A 18 26.34 3.81 -9.50
C ALA A 18 26.54 5.08 -10.33
N SER A 19 27.72 5.68 -10.24
CA SER A 19 28.18 6.75 -11.14
C SER A 19 29.04 6.11 -12.21
N ILE A 20 28.63 6.24 -13.47
CA ILE A 20 29.36 5.69 -14.62
C ILE A 20 30.56 6.58 -14.95
N ASP A 21 30.42 7.90 -14.80
CA ASP A 21 31.47 8.87 -15.07
C ASP A 21 32.66 8.72 -14.10
N ASP A 22 32.38 8.43 -12.84
CA ASP A 22 33.40 8.31 -11.78
C ASP A 22 33.80 6.86 -11.48
N ASP A 23 33.19 5.88 -12.16
CA ASP A 23 33.37 4.43 -11.93
C ASP A 23 33.28 4.04 -10.45
N ILE A 24 32.27 4.56 -9.74
CA ILE A 24 32.08 4.36 -8.30
C ILE A 24 30.63 4.05 -7.95
N LEU A 25 30.44 3.24 -6.91
CA LEU A 25 29.14 3.04 -6.29
C LEU A 25 28.96 4.04 -5.15
N TYR A 26 27.76 4.55 -5.00
CA TYR A 26 27.43 5.49 -3.94
C TYR A 26 26.03 5.25 -3.40
N GLY A 27 25.79 5.75 -2.20
CA GLY A 27 24.53 5.60 -1.51
C GLY A 27 24.35 6.67 -0.46
N LYS A 28 23.13 6.74 0.06
CA LYS A 28 22.81 7.56 1.23
C LYS A 28 21.94 6.79 2.20
N LEU A 29 21.96 7.20 3.46
CA LEU A 29 20.95 6.74 4.42
C LEU A 29 19.59 7.31 3.99
N GLU A 30 18.61 6.44 3.91
CA GLU A 30 17.22 6.77 3.66
C GLU A 30 16.45 6.81 4.97
N CYS A 31 15.33 7.54 4.98
CA CYS A 31 14.45 7.66 6.15
C CYS A 31 15.13 8.29 7.37
N ILE A 32 16.01 9.27 7.15
CA ILE A 32 16.57 10.17 8.18
C ILE A 32 16.45 11.63 7.71
N ASN A 33 16.57 12.60 8.62
CA ASN A 33 16.51 14.03 8.29
C ASN A 33 17.86 14.54 7.76
N ASP A 34 18.95 13.97 8.24
CA ASP A 34 20.31 14.38 7.90
C ASP A 34 20.77 13.76 6.58
N LEU A 35 21.68 14.44 5.89
CA LEU A 35 22.32 13.88 4.70
C LEU A 35 23.56 13.09 5.10
N VAL A 36 23.46 11.77 5.10
CA VAL A 36 24.60 10.86 5.31
C VAL A 36 24.80 10.04 4.05
N THR A 37 25.97 10.17 3.45
CA THR A 37 26.35 9.53 2.17
C THR A 37 27.56 8.64 2.34
N TYR A 38 27.68 7.62 1.51
CA TYR A 38 28.81 6.69 1.50
C TYR A 38 29.09 6.23 0.07
N GLU A 39 30.33 5.86 -0.20
CA GLU A 39 30.77 5.44 -1.53
C GLU A 39 31.81 4.34 -1.45
N ALA A 40 31.91 3.54 -2.51
CA ALA A 40 32.92 2.51 -2.64
C ALA A 40 33.01 1.97 -4.08
N LYS A 41 34.13 1.31 -4.39
CA LYS A 41 34.35 0.69 -5.72
C LYS A 41 33.68 -0.66 -5.92
N THR A 42 33.21 -1.30 -4.84
CA THR A 42 32.57 -2.63 -4.93
C THR A 42 31.37 -2.70 -4.00
N ILE A 43 30.39 -3.54 -4.32
CA ILE A 43 29.17 -3.71 -3.50
C ILE A 43 29.52 -4.15 -2.06
N LYS A 44 30.53 -5.02 -1.90
CA LYS A 44 30.97 -5.47 -0.58
C LYS A 44 31.57 -4.32 0.25
N ALA A 45 32.39 -3.48 -0.38
CA ALA A 45 32.95 -2.31 0.27
C ALA A 45 31.86 -1.26 0.55
N LEU A 46 30.89 -1.09 -0.35
CA LEU A 46 29.77 -0.18 -0.18
C LEU A 46 28.90 -0.57 1.03
N ARG A 47 28.66 -1.87 1.23
CA ARG A 47 27.96 -2.37 2.41
C ARG A 47 28.71 -2.03 3.71
N LYS A 48 30.03 -2.20 3.72
CA LYS A 48 30.87 -1.85 4.88
C LYS A 48 30.83 -0.34 5.15
N ALA A 49 30.98 0.47 4.11
CA ALA A 49 30.88 1.93 4.19
C ALA A 49 29.49 2.38 4.68
N PHE A 50 28.42 1.68 4.29
CA PHE A 50 27.08 1.91 4.81
C PHE A 50 26.97 1.60 6.32
N GLU A 51 27.50 0.46 6.77
CA GLU A 51 27.48 0.09 8.19
C GLU A 51 28.26 1.08 9.04
N GLU A 52 29.45 1.50 8.57
CA GLU A 52 30.27 2.55 9.19
C GLU A 52 29.52 3.89 9.23
N ALA A 53 28.95 4.33 8.11
CA ALA A 53 28.17 5.58 8.05
C ALA A 53 26.97 5.58 9.01
N VAL A 54 26.33 4.43 9.25
CA VAL A 54 25.25 4.29 10.24
C VAL A 54 25.78 4.42 11.66
N GLU A 55 26.95 3.83 11.96
CA GLU A 55 27.56 3.94 13.30
C GLU A 55 28.01 5.35 13.60
N ASP A 56 28.70 5.98 12.64
CA ASP A 56 29.14 7.37 12.71
C ASP A 56 27.94 8.32 12.89
N TYR A 57 26.83 8.07 12.18
CA TYR A 57 25.61 8.87 12.34
C TYR A 57 25.05 8.78 13.77
N ILE A 58 24.94 7.56 14.31
CA ILE A 58 24.40 7.34 15.66
C ILE A 58 25.32 7.98 16.71
N GLU A 59 26.63 7.85 16.55
CA GLU A 59 27.63 8.43 17.44
C GLU A 59 27.58 9.97 17.40
N THR A 60 27.58 10.55 16.19
CA THR A 60 27.45 12.01 15.99
C THR A 60 26.17 12.55 16.62
N CYS A 61 25.03 11.89 16.44
CA CYS A 61 23.79 12.28 17.09
C CYS A 61 23.93 12.30 18.62
N LYS A 62 24.56 11.26 19.19
CA LYS A 62 24.79 11.15 20.64
C LYS A 62 25.70 12.27 21.15
N GLU A 63 26.79 12.57 20.43
CA GLU A 63 27.71 13.66 20.78
C GLU A 63 27.03 15.03 20.73
N LEU A 64 26.14 15.24 19.77
CA LEU A 64 25.35 16.47 19.62
C LEU A 64 24.15 16.55 20.59
N GLY A 65 23.94 15.54 21.45
CA GLY A 65 22.79 15.48 22.36
C GLY A 65 21.45 15.34 21.64
N ARG A 66 21.46 14.84 20.40
CA ARG A 66 20.28 14.62 19.56
C ARG A 66 19.92 13.13 19.55
N THR A 67 18.63 12.83 19.54
CA THR A 67 18.17 11.47 19.25
C THR A 67 18.32 11.18 17.76
N PRO A 68 19.00 10.09 17.36
CA PRO A 68 19.04 9.65 15.97
C PRO A 68 17.62 9.38 15.49
N GLU A 69 17.11 10.18 14.57
CA GLU A 69 15.69 10.16 14.20
C GLU A 69 15.48 9.43 12.87
N LYS A 70 14.71 8.35 12.92
CA LYS A 70 14.19 7.68 11.72
C LYS A 70 12.92 8.42 11.31
N THR A 71 12.99 9.16 10.22
CA THR A 71 11.95 10.10 9.79
C THR A 71 10.78 9.37 9.14
N MET A 72 9.95 8.77 9.98
CA MET A 72 8.68 8.17 9.57
C MET A 72 7.63 8.53 10.62
N SER A 73 7.29 9.81 10.72
CA SER A 73 6.32 10.36 11.69
C SER A 73 4.88 9.83 11.52
N GLY A 74 4.63 8.98 10.52
CA GLY A 74 3.31 8.48 10.17
C GLY A 74 2.41 9.50 9.47
N THR A 75 2.83 10.77 9.39
CA THR A 75 2.08 11.81 8.67
C THR A 75 2.48 11.83 7.20
N PHE A 76 1.52 11.57 6.32
CA PHE A 76 1.74 11.55 4.87
C PHE A 76 0.74 12.48 4.17
N ASN A 77 1.19 13.70 3.86
CA ASN A 77 0.38 14.70 3.18
C ASN A 77 0.56 14.58 1.67
N VAL A 78 -0.49 14.23 0.93
CA VAL A 78 -0.44 13.98 -0.51
C VAL A 78 -1.47 14.83 -1.27
N ARG A 79 -1.09 15.30 -2.48
CA ARG A 79 -2.00 15.97 -3.42
C ARG A 79 -2.34 15.02 -4.56
N ILE A 80 -3.53 14.44 -4.53
CA ILE A 80 -3.99 13.43 -5.51
C ILE A 80 -4.89 13.99 -6.61
N GLY A 81 -5.19 15.29 -6.59
CA GLY A 81 -6.09 15.95 -7.55
C GLY A 81 -7.58 15.81 -7.18
N SER A 82 -8.41 16.72 -7.69
CA SER A 82 -9.81 16.84 -7.31
C SER A 82 -10.69 15.66 -7.74
N SER A 83 -10.47 15.12 -8.96
CA SER A 83 -11.23 13.96 -9.46
C SER A 83 -10.99 12.73 -8.59
N LEU A 84 -9.72 12.36 -8.39
CA LEU A 84 -9.35 11.18 -7.61
C LEU A 84 -9.74 11.33 -6.13
N HIS A 85 -9.63 12.52 -5.56
CA HIS A 85 -10.12 12.79 -4.21
C HIS A 85 -11.63 12.53 -4.09
N LYS A 86 -12.44 12.98 -5.06
CA LYS A 86 -13.88 12.75 -5.08
C LYS A 86 -14.20 11.25 -5.18
N GLU A 87 -13.54 10.55 -6.08
CA GLU A 87 -13.73 9.10 -6.27
C GLU A 87 -13.35 8.32 -5.00
N ALA A 88 -12.18 8.62 -4.41
CA ALA A 88 -11.73 8.00 -3.17
C ALA A 88 -12.69 8.28 -1.99
N TYR A 89 -13.22 9.51 -1.89
CA TYR A 89 -14.18 9.86 -0.85
C TYR A 89 -15.50 9.08 -0.99
N LEU A 90 -16.03 8.96 -2.21
CA LEU A 90 -17.25 8.18 -2.46
C LEU A 90 -17.05 6.70 -2.16
N ALA A 91 -15.90 6.13 -2.54
CA ALA A 91 -15.55 4.74 -2.24
C ALA A 91 -15.39 4.48 -0.73
N ALA A 92 -14.76 5.40 0.00
CA ALA A 92 -14.67 5.33 1.45
C ALA A 92 -16.05 5.36 2.11
N MET A 93 -16.95 6.22 1.62
CA MET A 93 -18.32 6.35 2.11
C MET A 93 -19.14 5.09 1.87
N SER A 94 -19.06 4.46 0.70
CA SER A 94 -19.77 3.20 0.42
C SER A 94 -19.30 2.04 1.32
N LEU A 95 -18.03 2.07 1.73
CA LEU A 95 -17.44 1.09 2.64
C LEU A 95 -17.57 1.47 4.13
N LYS A 96 -18.27 2.57 4.45
CA LYS A 96 -18.46 3.09 5.82
C LYS A 96 -17.14 3.31 6.58
N MET A 97 -16.11 3.79 5.90
CA MET A 97 -14.80 4.11 6.49
C MET A 97 -14.40 5.56 6.23
N SER A 98 -13.43 6.07 6.99
CA SER A 98 -12.87 7.39 6.71
C SER A 98 -12.02 7.38 5.43
N LEU A 99 -11.84 8.54 4.80
CA LEU A 99 -10.95 8.66 3.64
C LEU A 99 -9.51 8.26 3.99
N ASN A 100 -9.05 8.59 5.20
CA ASN A 100 -7.71 8.21 5.67
C ASN A 100 -7.58 6.69 5.82
N ASP A 101 -8.60 6.00 6.36
CA ASP A 101 -8.59 4.54 6.48
C ASP A 101 -8.63 3.86 5.10
N TYR A 102 -9.40 4.42 4.17
CA TYR A 102 -9.44 3.95 2.78
C TYR A 102 -8.07 4.05 2.11
N VAL A 103 -7.41 5.19 2.24
CA VAL A 103 -6.06 5.42 1.71
C VAL A 103 -5.04 4.51 2.41
N LYS A 104 -5.12 4.35 3.74
CA LYS A 104 -4.25 3.44 4.49
C LYS A 104 -4.38 2.01 4.00
N LYS A 105 -5.61 1.51 3.81
CA LYS A 105 -5.87 0.17 3.28
C LYS A 105 -5.36 0.00 1.86
N ALA A 106 -5.51 1.02 1.00
CA ALA A 106 -4.95 1.00 -0.35
C ALA A 106 -3.41 0.87 -0.31
N ILE A 107 -2.73 1.63 0.57
CA ILE A 107 -1.28 1.53 0.76
C ILE A 107 -0.89 0.16 1.32
N GLU A 108 -1.61 -0.37 2.32
CA GLU A 108 -1.37 -1.70 2.88
C GLU A 108 -1.45 -2.79 1.82
N ASN A 109 -2.47 -2.75 0.95
CA ASN A 109 -2.64 -3.70 -0.14
C ASN A 109 -1.45 -3.67 -1.12
N GLU A 110 -0.99 -2.47 -1.52
CA GLU A 110 0.12 -2.32 -2.45
C GLU A 110 1.47 -2.75 -1.86
N VAL A 111 1.67 -2.53 -0.56
CA VAL A 111 2.90 -2.89 0.14
C VAL A 111 2.92 -4.38 0.52
N SER A 112 1.75 -4.99 0.78
CA SER A 112 1.66 -6.41 1.08
C SER A 112 1.91 -7.27 -0.16
N ASP A 113 2.80 -8.26 -0.08
CA ASP A 113 3.06 -9.19 -1.20
C ASP A 113 1.87 -10.17 -1.43
N LYS A 114 0.78 -10.05 -0.68
CA LYS A 114 -0.44 -10.84 -0.84
C LYS A 114 -1.46 -10.05 -1.65
N LYS A 115 -1.63 -10.40 -2.92
CA LYS A 115 -2.79 -9.97 -3.70
C LYS A 115 -4.01 -10.74 -3.22
N GLU A 116 -4.71 -10.23 -2.22
CA GLU A 116 -6.06 -10.72 -1.91
C GLU A 116 -7.07 -10.05 -2.86
N PHE A 117 -7.69 -10.85 -3.73
CA PHE A 117 -8.75 -10.42 -4.62
C PHE A 117 -10.07 -10.41 -3.84
N HIS A 118 -10.54 -9.25 -3.42
CA HIS A 118 -11.91 -9.11 -2.91
C HIS A 118 -12.88 -8.99 -4.09
N ILE A 119 -13.57 -10.09 -4.41
CA ILE A 119 -14.69 -10.07 -5.35
C ILE A 119 -15.93 -9.59 -4.59
N HIS A 120 -16.32 -8.33 -4.79
CA HIS A 120 -17.64 -7.86 -4.36
C HIS A 120 -18.67 -8.30 -5.41
N ILE A 121 -19.35 -9.42 -5.13
CA ILE A 121 -20.57 -9.79 -5.84
C ILE A 121 -21.69 -8.96 -5.20
N ASP A 122 -22.02 -7.82 -5.79
CA ASP A 122 -23.25 -7.10 -5.46
C ASP A 122 -24.44 -7.89 -5.99
N SER A 123 -24.86 -8.85 -5.18
CA SER A 123 -26.15 -9.51 -5.29
C SER A 123 -26.75 -9.47 -3.89
N HIS A 124 -27.57 -8.47 -3.61
CA HIS A 124 -28.53 -8.54 -2.51
C HIS A 124 -29.49 -9.69 -2.79
N TYR A 125 -29.10 -10.89 -2.39
CA TYR A 125 -29.99 -12.02 -2.21
C TYR A 125 -29.66 -12.62 -0.85
N GLU A 126 -30.59 -12.54 0.10
CA GLU A 126 -30.45 -13.20 1.39
C GLU A 126 -30.26 -14.70 1.17
N MET A 127 -29.04 -15.17 1.34
CA MET A 127 -28.75 -16.59 1.28
C MET A 127 -29.07 -17.17 2.66
N LYS A 128 -30.27 -17.75 2.83
CA LYS A 128 -30.44 -18.78 3.86
C LYS A 128 -29.50 -19.92 3.51
N SER A 129 -28.63 -20.30 4.43
CA SER A 129 -27.74 -21.45 4.26
C SER A 129 -28.59 -22.70 4.08
N PHE A 130 -28.64 -23.23 2.87
CA PHE A 130 -29.20 -24.55 2.59
C PHE A 130 -28.07 -25.58 2.68
N THR A 131 -28.28 -26.61 3.51
CA THR A 131 -27.40 -27.77 3.59
C THR A 131 -27.69 -28.74 2.45
N PHE A 132 -26.70 -29.55 2.08
CA PHE A 132 -26.69 -30.41 0.89
C PHE A 132 -27.86 -31.41 0.78
N ASP A 133 -28.60 -31.65 1.86
CA ASP A 133 -29.76 -32.54 1.90
C ASP A 133 -31.06 -31.95 1.28
N ASP A 134 -31.13 -30.64 1.02
CA ASP A 134 -32.38 -29.98 0.60
C ASP A 134 -32.68 -29.99 -0.92
N VAL A 135 -31.78 -30.56 -1.75
CA VAL A 135 -31.88 -30.43 -3.22
C VAL A 135 -32.97 -31.32 -3.85
N ASN A 136 -33.65 -32.18 -3.08
CA ASN A 136 -34.60 -33.12 -3.66
C ASN A 136 -36.04 -32.90 -3.16
N LYS A 137 -36.66 -31.79 -3.55
CA LYS A 137 -38.13 -31.71 -3.67
C LYS A 137 -38.61 -30.49 -4.46
N HIS A 138 -39.57 -30.78 -5.34
CA HIS A 138 -40.48 -29.88 -6.04
C HIS A 138 -39.99 -29.19 -7.31
N THR A 139 -40.05 -29.98 -8.38
CA THR A 139 -40.70 -29.56 -9.63
C THR A 139 -42.16 -29.17 -9.36
N GLU A 140 -42.57 -27.93 -9.66
CA GLU A 140 -43.93 -27.66 -10.14
C GLU A 140 -44.01 -26.31 -10.88
N LYS A 141 -44.64 -26.34 -12.05
CA LYS A 141 -44.81 -25.25 -13.02
C LYS A 141 -45.73 -24.15 -12.49
N SER A 142 -45.45 -22.89 -12.84
CA SER A 142 -46.42 -21.81 -12.73
C SER A 142 -46.65 -21.11 -14.08
N GLU A 143 -47.91 -21.15 -14.52
CA GLU A 143 -48.45 -20.45 -15.69
C GLU A 143 -48.73 -18.98 -15.35
N TRP A 144 -48.36 -18.05 -16.23
CA TRP A 144 -48.65 -16.63 -16.09
C TRP A 144 -49.85 -16.22 -16.95
N LYS A 145 -50.85 -15.55 -16.35
CA LYS A 145 -51.89 -14.79 -17.07
C LYS A 145 -51.63 -13.29 -16.90
N GLY A 146 -51.39 -12.60 -18.00
CA GLY A 146 -51.26 -11.14 -18.05
C GLY A 146 -52.55 -10.46 -18.51
N VAL A 147 -52.89 -9.33 -17.91
CA VAL A 147 -53.94 -8.41 -18.39
C VAL A 147 -53.23 -7.12 -18.84
N ILE A 148 -53.48 -6.70 -20.07
CA ILE A 148 -52.93 -5.47 -20.67
C ILE A 148 -54.04 -4.42 -20.69
N GLU A 149 -53.83 -3.28 -20.04
CA GLU A 149 -54.71 -2.12 -20.15
C GLU A 149 -54.00 -1.01 -20.94
N ARG A 150 -54.59 -0.61 -22.08
CA ARG A 150 -54.09 0.45 -22.97
C ARG A 150 -54.76 1.77 -22.61
N ARG A 151 -54.00 2.80 -22.22
CA ARG A 151 -54.50 4.19 -22.17
C ARG A 151 -54.19 4.91 -23.48
N ALA A 152 -55.24 5.38 -24.15
CA ALA A 152 -55.17 6.30 -25.27
C ALA A 152 -55.01 7.74 -24.74
N TRP A 153 -54.09 8.49 -25.36
CA TRP A 153 -53.88 9.91 -25.09
C TRP A 153 -54.91 10.73 -25.88
N HIS A 154 -55.57 11.68 -25.23
CA HIS A 154 -56.32 12.78 -25.87
C HIS A 154 -55.58 14.08 -25.59
#